data_AF-A0A1H8JPQ4-F1
#
_entry.id   AF-A0A1H8JPQ4-F1
#
_cell.length_a   1.000
_cell.length_b   1.000
_cell.length_c   1.000
_cell.angle_alpha   90.00
_cell.angle_beta   90.00
_cell.angle_gamma   90.00
#
_symmetry.space_group_name_H-M   'P 1'
#
loop_
_entity.id
_entity.type
_entity.pdbx_description
1 polymer ?
#
loop_
_entity_poly.entity_id
_entity_poly.type
_entity_poly.pdbx_seq_one_letter_code
_entity_poly.pdbx_strand_id
1 'polypeptide(L)'
;MLGDVGILMLSPVGTLNYCYNEDKQKSDILLIGGKKMKLILAVVQDQDSNRLSKALVDHNFRATKLASTGGFLKSGNTTFMIGTEDIRVDKCLQVIKDNCQSREQLVAPVSPMGGNADSYVPYPVEVEVGGATVFVLPVEQFHHF
;
A
#
# COMPACT_ATOMS: atom_id res chain seq x y z
N MET A 1 46.43 15.95 -18.03
CA MET A 1 45.19 15.62 -18.76
C MET A 1 44.09 16.44 -18.14
N LEU A 2 43.79 17.57 -18.78
CA LEU A 2 42.75 18.52 -18.41
C LEU A 2 41.41 18.04 -18.99
N GLY A 3 40.33 18.20 -18.25
CA GLY A 3 38.99 18.21 -18.84
C GLY A 3 37.90 17.55 -18.00
N ASP A 4 37.52 18.18 -16.89
CA ASP A 4 36.15 18.15 -16.37
C ASP A 4 35.87 19.53 -15.75
N VAL A 5 35.87 20.54 -16.62
CA VAL A 5 35.45 21.90 -16.28
C VAL A 5 33.95 21.94 -16.56
N GLY A 6 33.14 21.65 -15.54
CA GLY A 6 31.70 21.81 -15.62
C GLY A 6 31.37 23.26 -15.99
N ILE A 7 30.71 23.45 -17.13
CA ILE A 7 30.26 24.77 -17.59
C ILE A 7 29.10 25.21 -16.69
N LEU A 8 29.38 26.17 -15.82
CA LEU A 8 28.37 26.94 -15.08
C LEU A 8 27.68 27.92 -16.04
N MET A 9 26.56 27.52 -16.64
CA MET A 9 25.69 28.46 -17.34
C MET A 9 24.71 29.08 -16.33
N LEU A 10 24.98 30.33 -15.94
CA LEU A 10 24.02 31.16 -15.23
C LEU A 10 22.93 31.58 -16.22
N SER A 11 21.69 31.12 -16.00
CA SER A 11 20.52 31.72 -16.64
C SER A 11 20.19 33.07 -15.97
N PRO A 12 19.42 33.96 -16.61
CA PRO A 12 19.03 35.26 -16.02
C PRO A 12 18.22 35.13 -14.72
N VAL A 13 17.81 33.91 -14.34
CA VAL A 13 16.98 33.59 -13.18
C VAL A 13 17.73 32.67 -12.21
N GLY A 14 18.97 33.04 -11.85
CA GLY A 14 19.64 32.67 -10.59
C GLY A 14 19.66 31.19 -10.14
N THR A 15 19.44 30.21 -11.00
CA THR A 15 19.36 28.79 -10.61
C THR A 15 20.53 28.03 -11.20
N LEU A 16 21.35 27.42 -10.33
CA LEU A 16 22.44 26.53 -10.70
C LEU A 16 21.87 25.18 -11.15
N ASN A 17 22.14 24.77 -12.39
CA ASN A 17 21.89 23.40 -12.85
C ASN A 17 23.23 22.69 -13.08
N TYR A 18 23.38 21.50 -12.49
CA TYR A 18 24.47 20.56 -12.78
C TYR A 18 24.04 19.66 -13.95
N CYS A 19 24.77 19.67 -15.06
CA CYS A 19 24.55 18.71 -16.15
C CYS A 19 25.29 17.41 -15.86
N TYR A 20 24.58 16.29 -15.67
CA TYR A 20 25.18 14.96 -15.54
C TYR A 20 24.29 13.85 -16.15
N ASN A 21 24.75 13.31 -17.28
CA ASN A 21 24.45 12.03 -17.96
C ASN A 21 22.98 11.59 -18.23
N GLU A 22 22.66 11.31 -19.51
CA GLU A 22 21.31 11.40 -20.10
C GLU A 22 20.36 10.19 -19.92
N ASP A 23 20.84 8.97 -19.63
CA ASP A 23 19.97 7.78 -19.70
C ASP A 23 19.34 7.31 -18.39
N LYS A 24 19.86 7.75 -17.23
CA LYS A 24 19.34 7.33 -15.91
C LYS A 24 18.49 8.41 -15.21
N GLN A 25 18.41 9.61 -15.78
CA GLN A 25 17.77 10.78 -15.17
C GLN A 25 16.36 11.10 -15.66
N LYS A 26 15.80 10.41 -16.65
CA LYS A 26 14.47 10.81 -17.16
C LYS A 26 13.32 10.58 -16.15
N SER A 27 13.48 9.69 -15.17
CA SER A 27 12.50 9.48 -14.09
C SER A 27 12.72 10.38 -12.87
N ASP A 28 13.91 10.94 -12.69
CA ASP A 28 14.28 11.70 -11.47
C ASP A 28 14.36 13.21 -11.71
N ILE A 29 14.46 13.66 -12.97
CA ILE A 29 14.55 15.09 -13.33
C ILE A 29 13.17 15.79 -13.39
N LEU A 30 12.07 15.05 -13.22
CA LEU A 30 10.73 15.64 -13.06
C LEU A 30 10.46 16.11 -11.62
N LEU A 31 11.49 16.52 -10.88
CA LEU A 31 11.42 16.93 -9.47
C LEU A 31 11.91 18.36 -9.29
N ILE A 32 11.36 19.29 -10.07
CA ILE A 32 11.42 20.71 -9.75
C ILE A 32 9.99 21.23 -9.71
N GLY A 33 9.33 21.02 -8.56
CA GLY A 33 7.98 21.51 -8.24
C GLY A 33 6.88 20.45 -8.05
N GLY A 34 7.12 19.17 -8.37
CA GLY A 34 6.12 18.10 -8.32
C GLY A 34 6.31 17.13 -7.15
N LYS A 35 5.35 17.04 -6.23
CA LYS A 35 5.31 15.99 -5.20
C LYS A 35 5.14 14.63 -5.89
N LYS A 36 6.10 13.71 -5.70
CA LYS A 36 5.98 12.32 -6.17
C LYS A 36 4.86 11.64 -5.37
N MET A 37 3.84 11.11 -6.04
CA MET A 37 2.68 10.47 -5.41
C MET A 37 2.76 8.94 -5.51
N LYS A 38 2.15 8.25 -4.54
CA LYS A 38 1.97 6.80 -4.52
C LYS A 38 0.51 6.46 -4.21
N LEU A 39 0.08 5.31 -4.72
CA LEU A 39 -1.19 4.69 -4.37
C LEU A 39 -0.90 3.44 -3.56
N ILE A 40 -1.40 3.39 -2.33
CA ILE A 40 -1.28 2.24 -1.44
C ILE A 40 -2.61 1.49 -1.47
N LEU A 41 -2.56 0.19 -1.77
CA LEU A 41 -3.69 -0.74 -1.65
C LEU A 41 -3.43 -1.66 -0.45
N ALA A 42 -4.24 -1.53 0.60
CA ALA A 42 -4.10 -2.34 1.80
C ALA A 42 -5.34 -3.22 1.99
N VAL A 43 -5.17 -4.53 1.85
CA VAL A 43 -6.19 -5.54 2.17
C VAL A 43 -6.03 -5.91 3.64
N VAL A 44 -7.06 -5.63 4.43
CA VAL A 44 -7.09 -5.83 5.89
C VAL A 44 -8.34 -6.58 6.31
N GLN A 45 -8.32 -7.13 7.51
CA GLN A 45 -9.48 -7.83 8.06
C GLN A 45 -10.59 -6.83 8.46
N ASP A 46 -11.85 -7.23 8.30
CA ASP A 46 -12.99 -6.34 8.57
C ASP A 46 -13.03 -5.82 10.01
N GLN A 47 -12.61 -6.65 10.96
CA GLN A 47 -12.51 -6.29 12.38
C GLN A 47 -11.52 -5.16 12.68
N ASP A 48 -10.46 -5.03 11.87
CA ASP A 48 -9.44 -3.98 12.02
C ASP A 48 -9.79 -2.74 11.19
N SER A 49 -10.77 -2.84 10.28
CA SER A 49 -11.09 -1.79 9.31
C SER A 49 -11.46 -0.45 9.95
N ASN A 50 -12.30 -0.45 10.99
CA ASN A 50 -12.74 0.79 11.65
C ASN A 50 -11.61 1.44 12.44
N ARG A 51 -10.79 0.62 13.11
CA ARG A 51 -9.60 1.08 13.84
C ARG A 51 -8.58 1.71 12.88
N LEU A 52 -8.25 1.03 11.78
CA LEU A 52 -7.36 1.56 10.76
C LEU A 52 -7.91 2.84 10.14
N SER A 53 -9.20 2.88 9.80
CA SER A 53 -9.82 4.07 9.21
C SER A 53 -9.69 5.29 10.11
N LYS A 54 -9.90 5.15 11.43
CA LYS A 54 -9.73 6.24 12.39
C LYS A 54 -8.27 6.67 12.46
N ALA A 55 -7.33 5.73 12.57
CA ALA A 55 -5.90 6.04 12.65
C ALA A 55 -5.37 6.74 11.39
N LEU A 56 -5.86 6.36 10.20
CA LEU A 56 -5.53 7.04 8.95
C LEU A 56 -6.00 8.50 8.96
N VAL A 57 -7.22 8.76 9.41
CA VAL A 57 -7.76 10.13 9.56
C VAL A 57 -6.96 10.94 10.57
N ASP A 58 -6.68 10.38 11.75
CA ASP A 58 -5.91 11.04 12.82
C ASP A 58 -4.49 11.43 12.35
N HIS A 59 -3.91 10.66 11.42
CA HIS A 59 -2.63 10.94 10.79
C HIS A 59 -2.73 11.74 9.47
N ASN A 60 -3.87 12.33 9.15
CA ASN A 60 -4.11 13.12 7.93
C ASN A 60 -3.82 12.34 6.62
N PHE A 61 -4.21 11.07 6.57
CA PHE A 61 -4.27 10.29 5.33
C PHE A 61 -5.71 10.25 4.82
N ARG A 62 -5.87 10.48 3.51
CA ARG A 62 -7.15 10.29 2.82
C ARG A 62 -7.20 8.88 2.28
N ALA A 63 -8.25 8.14 2.62
CA ALA A 63 -8.42 6.75 2.22
C ALA A 63 -9.85 6.50 1.74
N THR A 64 -9.99 5.67 0.71
CA THR A 64 -11.26 5.13 0.25
C THR A 64 -11.37 3.68 0.68
N LYS A 65 -12.47 3.33 1.37
CA LYS A 65 -12.76 1.97 1.83
C LYS A 65 -13.59 1.23 0.79
N LEU A 66 -13.18 0.01 0.45
CA LEU A 66 -13.89 -0.90 -0.44
C LEU A 66 -14.18 -2.21 0.30
N ALA A 67 -15.42 -2.71 0.20
CA ALA A 67 -15.74 -4.07 0.63
C ALA A 67 -15.17 -5.06 -0.41
N SER A 68 -14.46 -6.08 0.05
CA SER A 68 -13.85 -7.10 -0.80
C SER A 68 -14.00 -8.49 -0.16
N THR A 69 -13.72 -9.55 -0.93
CA THR A 69 -13.83 -10.93 -0.45
C THR A 69 -12.56 -11.68 -0.79
N GLY A 70 -11.98 -12.38 0.19
CA GLY A 70 -10.81 -13.23 -0.02
C GLY A 70 -11.17 -14.49 -0.80
N GLY A 71 -10.44 -14.79 -1.88
CA GLY A 71 -10.72 -15.95 -2.75
C GLY A 71 -10.54 -17.32 -2.07
N PHE A 72 -9.66 -17.42 -1.07
CA PHE A 72 -9.35 -18.67 -0.38
C PHE A 72 -10.35 -18.98 0.74
N LEU A 73 -10.50 -18.05 1.70
CA LEU A 73 -11.38 -18.23 2.86
C LEU A 73 -12.85 -17.91 2.59
N LYS A 74 -13.17 -17.36 1.40
CA LYS A 74 -14.48 -16.81 1.05
C LYS A 74 -15.06 -15.86 2.12
N SER A 75 -14.17 -15.26 2.92
CA SER A 75 -14.52 -14.37 4.02
C SER A 75 -14.41 -12.91 3.56
N GLY A 76 -15.29 -12.08 4.09
CA GLY A 76 -15.28 -10.64 3.87
C GLY A 76 -13.99 -10.03 4.39
N ASN A 77 -13.42 -9.12 3.61
CA ASN A 77 -12.31 -8.29 4.02
C ASN A 77 -12.50 -6.87 3.49
N THR A 78 -11.65 -5.96 3.95
CA THR A 78 -11.72 -4.56 3.58
C THR A 78 -10.46 -4.19 2.82
N THR A 79 -10.61 -3.56 1.67
CA THR A 79 -9.50 -2.94 0.93
C THR A 79 -9.51 -1.42 1.11
N PHE A 80 -8.40 -0.85 1.54
CA PHE A 80 -8.18 0.60 1.58
C PHE A 80 -7.35 1.04 0.37
N MET A 81 -7.82 2.07 -0.34
CA MET A 81 -7.05 2.81 -1.34
C MET A 81 -6.58 4.13 -0.74
N ILE A 82 -5.27 4.36 -0.66
CA ILE A 82 -4.68 5.51 0.01
C ILE A 82 -3.72 6.21 -0.94
N GLY A 83 -4.07 7.41 -1.39
CA GLY A 83 -3.17 8.27 -2.18
C GLY A 83 -2.34 9.16 -1.25
N THR A 84 -1.01 9.08 -1.34
CA THR A 84 -0.12 9.89 -0.48
C THR A 84 1.18 10.28 -1.18
N GLU A 85 1.82 11.35 -0.71
CA GLU A 85 3.17 11.70 -1.16
C GLU A 85 4.18 10.59 -0.82
N ASP A 86 5.18 10.40 -1.68
CA ASP A 86 6.24 9.40 -1.54
C ASP A 86 6.93 9.50 -0.16
N ILE A 87 7.19 10.73 0.31
CA ILE A 87 7.80 10.99 1.61
C ILE A 87 6.95 10.54 2.82
N ARG A 88 5.66 10.28 2.62
CA ARG A 88 4.71 9.88 3.67
C ARG A 88 4.37 8.40 3.62
N VAL A 89 4.85 7.67 2.62
CA VAL A 89 4.56 6.23 2.43
C VAL A 89 4.94 5.43 3.67
N ASP A 90 6.15 5.60 4.19
CA ASP A 90 6.63 4.86 5.36
C ASP A 90 5.77 5.12 6.60
N LYS A 91 5.33 6.38 6.78
CA LYS A 91 4.41 6.71 7.87
C LYS A 91 3.05 6.03 7.69
N CYS A 92 2.54 5.95 6.46
CA CYS A 92 1.30 5.25 6.17
C CYS A 92 1.41 3.75 6.46
N LEU A 93 2.51 3.12 6.03
CA LEU A 93 2.80 1.70 6.29
C LEU A 93 2.90 1.42 7.80
N GLN A 94 3.53 2.33 8.55
CA GLN A 94 3.60 2.20 10.01
C GLN A 94 2.21 2.26 10.65
N VAL A 95 1.35 3.18 10.22
CA VAL A 95 -0.03 3.27 10.72
C VAL A 95 -0.83 2.00 10.41
N ILE A 96 -0.66 1.42 9.22
CA ILE A 96 -1.28 0.14 8.86
C ILE A 96 -0.78 -0.97 9.78
N LYS A 97 0.54 -1.09 9.94
CA LYS A 97 1.17 -2.11 10.79
C LYS A 97 0.73 -2.03 12.26
N ASP A 98 0.62 -0.83 12.80
CA ASP A 98 0.24 -0.62 14.21
C ASP A 98 -1.23 -0.94 14.49
N ASN A 99 -2.07 -0.97 13.45
CA ASN A 99 -3.52 -1.13 13.57
C ASN A 99 -4.07 -2.45 13.03
N CYS A 100 -3.26 -3.22 12.32
CA CYS A 100 -3.65 -4.50 11.72
C CYS A 100 -2.79 -5.62 12.30
N GLN A 101 -3.39 -6.53 13.06
CA GLN A 101 -2.69 -7.62 13.75
C GLN A 101 -2.99 -8.96 13.09
N SER A 102 -1.98 -9.80 12.93
CA SER A 102 -2.17 -11.19 12.51
C SER A 102 -2.95 -11.97 13.57
N ARG A 103 -3.88 -12.82 13.14
CA ARG A 103 -4.70 -13.65 14.04
C ARG A 103 -4.91 -15.04 13.44
N GLU A 104 -5.06 -16.03 14.32
CA GLU A 104 -5.49 -17.37 13.93
C GLU A 104 -6.99 -17.37 13.68
N GLN A 105 -7.41 -17.86 12.51
CA GLN A 105 -8.81 -18.05 12.17
C GLN A 105 -9.11 -19.54 12.08
N LEU A 106 -10.10 -19.98 12.85
CA LEU A 106 -10.65 -21.33 12.76
C LEU A 106 -11.53 -21.43 11.51
N VAL A 107 -11.16 -22.29 10.58
CA VAL A 107 -11.98 -22.60 9.40
C VAL A 107 -12.60 -23.98 9.59
N ALA A 108 -13.93 -24.05 9.56
CA ALA A 108 -14.65 -25.31 9.54
C ALA A 108 -14.43 -25.99 8.17
N PRO A 109 -13.90 -27.22 8.13
CA PRO A 109 -13.79 -27.97 6.89
C PRO A 109 -15.18 -28.18 6.27
N VAL A 110 -15.26 -28.14 4.94
CA VAL A 110 -16.48 -28.53 4.23
C VAL A 110 -16.75 -30.01 4.47
N SER A 111 -17.88 -30.34 5.12
CA SER A 111 -18.29 -31.74 5.26
C SER A 111 -18.56 -32.32 3.88
N PRO A 112 -17.90 -33.43 3.47
CA PRO A 112 -18.25 -34.10 2.22
C PRO A 112 -19.68 -34.63 2.36
N MET A 113 -20.60 -34.00 1.64
CA MET A 113 -22.00 -34.41 1.64
C MET A 113 -22.12 -35.67 0.78
N GLY A 114 -21.90 -36.82 1.42
CA GLY A 114 -22.01 -38.12 0.77
C GLY A 114 -21.37 -39.25 1.58
N GLY A 115 -22.13 -39.86 2.50
CA GLY A 115 -21.83 -41.19 3.04
C GLY A 115 -21.91 -41.29 4.57
N ASN A 116 -22.96 -41.97 5.03
CA ASN A 116 -23.15 -42.62 6.34
C ASN A 116 -23.23 -41.71 7.57
N ALA A 117 -24.30 -41.89 8.35
CA ALA A 117 -24.71 -41.09 9.50
C ALA A 117 -23.86 -41.31 10.77
N ASP A 118 -22.60 -41.71 10.64
CA ASP A 118 -21.66 -41.82 11.76
C ASP A 118 -20.68 -40.64 11.73
N SER A 119 -21.22 -39.51 12.20
CA SER A 119 -20.55 -38.35 12.80
C SER A 119 -19.04 -38.18 12.50
N TYR A 120 -18.70 -37.80 11.27
CA TYR A 120 -17.43 -37.12 11.02
C TYR A 120 -17.55 -35.68 11.54
N VAL A 121 -17.00 -35.39 12.72
CA VAL A 121 -16.85 -34.02 13.22
C VAL A 121 -15.59 -33.46 12.58
N PRO A 122 -15.69 -32.57 11.59
CA PRO A 122 -14.50 -32.00 10.97
C PRO A 122 -13.77 -31.13 12.02
N TYR A 123 -12.54 -31.48 12.36
CA TYR A 123 -11.72 -30.67 13.25
C TYR A 123 -11.42 -29.32 12.58
N PRO A 124 -11.63 -28.19 13.27
CA PRO A 124 -11.27 -26.89 12.74
C PRO A 124 -9.79 -26.86 12.35
N VAL A 125 -9.48 -26.35 11.16
CA VAL A 125 -8.10 -26.07 10.76
C VAL A 125 -7.81 -24.62 11.12
N GLU A 126 -6.78 -24.42 11.95
CA GLU A 126 -6.23 -23.10 12.24
C GLU A 126 -5.47 -22.59 11.02
N VAL A 127 -5.90 -21.45 10.49
CA VAL A 127 -5.17 -20.75 9.43
C VAL A 127 -4.78 -19.39 9.97
N GLU A 128 -3.49 -19.06 9.90
CA GLU A 128 -3.03 -17.72 10.24
C GLU A 128 -3.50 -16.75 9.15
N VAL A 129 -4.38 -15.81 9.52
CA VAL A 129 -4.80 -14.72 8.65
C VAL A 129 -4.00 -13.49 9.09
N GLY A 130 -3.04 -13.12 8.25
CA GLY A 130 -2.14 -12.00 8.52
C GLY A 130 -2.85 -10.65 8.54
N GLY A 131 -2.34 -9.71 9.35
CA GLY A 131 -2.98 -8.43 9.66
C GLY A 131 -3.28 -7.53 8.45
N ALA A 132 -2.31 -7.30 7.57
CA ALA A 132 -2.49 -6.48 6.37
C ALA A 132 -1.59 -6.93 5.21
N THR A 133 -2.17 -7.07 4.02
CA THR A 133 -1.44 -7.23 2.76
C THR A 133 -1.43 -5.90 2.03
N VAL A 134 -0.25 -5.34 1.74
CA VAL A 134 -0.13 -3.98 1.23
C VAL A 134 0.67 -3.93 -0.07
N PHE A 135 0.13 -3.27 -1.09
CA PHE A 135 0.79 -2.97 -2.35
C PHE A 135 1.02 -1.46 -2.46
N VAL A 136 2.23 -1.05 -2.88
CA VAL A 136 2.57 0.36 -3.13
C VAL A 136 2.82 0.54 -4.62
N LEU A 137 1.95 1.30 -5.28
CA LEU A 137 1.98 1.52 -6.72
C LEU A 137 2.50 2.94 -7.04
N PRO A 138 3.32 3.10 -8.10
CA PRO A 138 3.68 4.42 -8.59
C PRO A 138 2.46 5.13 -9.20
N VAL A 139 2.35 6.43 -8.97
CA VAL A 139 1.33 7.28 -9.61
C VAL A 139 2.04 8.25 -10.55
N GLU A 140 1.73 8.17 -11.84
CA GLU A 140 2.29 9.08 -12.84
C GLU A 140 1.59 10.45 -12.84
N GLN A 141 0.27 10.46 -12.61
CA GLN A 141 -0.53 11.69 -12.59
C GLN A 141 -1.58 11.64 -11.49
N PHE A 142 -1.76 12.75 -10.79
CA PHE A 142 -2.79 12.94 -9.78
C PHE A 142 -3.57 14.22 -10.07
N HIS A 143 -4.88 14.11 -10.20
CA HIS A 143 -5.78 15.22 -10.48
C HIS A 143 -6.88 15.26 -9.41
N HIS A 144 -7.25 16.46 -8.97
CA HIS A 144 -8.41 16.71 -8.11
C HIS A 144 -9.26 17.77 -8.81
N PHE A 145 -10.49 17.42 -9.16
CA PHE A 145 -11.45 18.30 -9.83
C PHE A 145 -12.48 18.82 -8.84
#